data_AF-A0A067CWI9-F1
#
_entry.id   AF-A0A067CWI9-F1
#
_cell.length_a   1.000
_cell.length_b   1.000
_cell.length_c   1.000
_cell.angle_alpha   90.00
_cell.angle_beta   90.00
_cell.angle_gamma   90.00
#
_symmetry.space_group_name_H-M   'P 1'
#
loop_
_entity.id
_entity.type
_entity.pdbx_description
1 polymer ?
#
loop_
_entity_poly.entity_id
_entity_poly.type
_entity_poly.pdbx_seq_one_letter_code
_entity_poly.pdbx_strand_id
1 'polypeptide(L)'
;MHGDRRQYFAATINVVQLVNYGLILGLFVPMKLRWIPAADIVQVGVGAIFNLVLWVLSLQFLEVVSSASYLLPMMARLFGDIWNFFLIFGIFQCGLTLIFYQLFVLTSDAAFSSLGQSFLSTYFVMFGQVPLDALRAYDDVSDSYAATMYTGLAILMMLHSAIVVVILLNVLLALMNQTVTSGLEKARTQALISYARCILRLEITMNLGENDVRHLTHDVDSDGKLVLHRIFTERVRKTELGLTTDQVDALLVTTNDCVAWMEQMDDLDKVVNDQFDFIRDGLAHVAHFTKIEVLPVFRDEICVLEEARAKMQEVIDMARRSRGQFRDEVLYKLRERSAKVLRLYTAKLRSVWRRSDDTDDMDSHDQCMLLFQLNQHATLDDLLATMTKTIMAAVSKEVTTTTECVKNDKTTGNERETGWKP
;
A
#
# COMPACT_ATOMS: atom_id res chain seq x y z
N MET A 1 -1.12 -1.70 26.99
CA MET A 1 -0.78 -0.57 26.10
C MET A 1 0.47 0.13 26.61
N HIS A 2 1.65 -0.27 26.14
CA HIS A 2 2.81 0.61 26.18
C HIS A 2 2.91 1.20 24.77
N GLY A 3 2.42 2.43 24.60
CA GLY A 3 2.71 3.19 23.41
C GLY A 3 4.22 3.25 23.28
N ASP A 4 4.73 2.69 22.19
CA ASP A 4 6.15 2.43 22.02
C ASP A 4 6.88 3.79 22.01
N ARG A 5 7.51 4.17 23.14
CA ARG A 5 8.08 5.52 23.34
C ARG A 5 9.04 5.88 22.20
N ARG A 6 9.76 4.89 21.67
CA ARG A 6 10.65 5.03 20.51
C ARG A 6 9.91 5.49 19.26
N GLN A 7 8.71 4.97 19.01
CA GLN A 7 7.91 5.33 17.85
C GLN A 7 7.31 6.74 17.98
N TYR A 8 6.97 7.17 19.20
CA TYR A 8 6.51 8.54 19.46
C TYR A 8 7.60 9.59 19.22
N PHE A 9 8.84 9.34 19.68
CA PHE A 9 9.97 10.24 19.45
C PHE A 9 10.58 10.15 18.05
N ALA A 10 10.31 9.07 17.29
CA ALA A 10 10.73 8.95 15.91
C ALA A 10 9.95 9.86 14.95
N ALA A 11 8.73 10.28 15.33
CA ALA A 11 7.94 11.20 14.52
C ALA A 11 8.44 12.65 14.71
N THR A 12 9.08 13.20 13.68
CA THR A 12 9.62 14.57 13.67
C THR A 12 8.60 15.62 14.08
N ILE A 13 7.32 15.42 13.73
CA ILE A 13 6.23 16.34 14.04
C ILE A 13 5.91 16.41 15.53
N ASN A 14 5.97 15.27 16.23
CA ASN A 14 5.73 15.19 17.67
C ASN A 14 6.87 15.86 18.44
N VAL A 15 8.11 15.71 17.97
CA VAL A 15 9.27 16.40 18.55
C VAL A 15 9.14 17.91 18.38
N VAL A 16 8.74 18.39 17.20
CA VAL A 16 8.54 19.83 16.94
C VAL A 16 7.42 20.40 17.81
N GLN A 17 6.29 19.70 17.95
CA GLN A 17 5.21 20.10 18.85
C GLN A 17 5.67 20.16 20.31
N LEU A 18 6.38 19.13 20.79
CA LEU A 18 6.88 19.07 22.16
C LEU A 18 7.84 20.23 22.45
N VAL A 19 8.75 20.51 21.52
CA VAL A 19 9.67 21.65 21.63
C VAL A 19 8.91 22.97 21.63
N ASN A 20 7.93 23.14 20.73
CA ASN A 20 7.15 24.38 20.65
C ASN A 20 6.33 24.63 21.92
N TYR A 21 5.58 23.63 22.40
CA TYR A 21 4.82 23.75 23.65
C TYR A 21 5.73 23.91 24.87
N GLY A 22 6.88 23.23 24.88
CA GLY A 22 7.91 23.40 25.90
C GLY A 22 8.49 24.81 25.92
N LEU A 23 8.73 25.42 24.77
CA LEU A 23 9.19 26.81 24.65
C LEU A 23 8.11 27.82 25.05
N ILE A 24 6.85 27.58 24.68
CA ILE A 24 5.74 28.44 25.10
C ILE A 24 5.62 28.43 26.63
N LEU A 25 5.58 27.25 27.24
CA LEU A 25 5.46 27.09 28.69
C LEU A 25 6.73 27.51 29.46
N GLY A 26 7.92 27.25 28.92
CA GLY A 26 9.18 27.48 29.60
C GLY A 26 9.81 28.86 29.37
N LEU A 27 9.48 29.53 28.26
CA LEU A 27 10.05 30.83 27.90
C LEU A 27 8.96 31.91 27.84
N PHE A 28 7.89 31.69 27.06
CA PHE A 28 6.89 32.73 26.81
C PHE A 28 6.03 33.04 28.04
N VAL A 29 5.56 32.01 28.74
CA VAL A 29 4.73 32.18 29.95
C VAL A 29 5.53 32.86 31.09
N PRO A 30 6.76 32.42 31.45
CA PRO A 30 7.58 33.10 32.47
C PRO A 30 7.96 34.54 32.09
N MET A 31 8.15 34.81 30.79
CA MET A 31 8.40 36.16 30.29
C MET A 31 7.16 37.06 30.46
N LYS A 32 5.93 36.54 30.28
CA LYS A 32 4.67 37.28 30.53
C LYS A 32 4.38 37.48 32.02
N LEU A 33 4.73 36.50 32.86
CA LEU A 33 4.63 36.57 34.32
C LEU A 33 5.73 37.45 34.97
N ARG A 34 6.61 38.06 34.16
CA ARG A 34 7.75 38.88 34.59
C ARG A 34 8.75 38.15 35.49
N TRP A 35 8.85 36.83 35.39
CA TRP A 35 9.88 36.05 36.07
C TRP A 35 11.24 36.19 35.39
N ILE A 36 11.24 36.49 34.09
CA ILE A 36 12.42 36.80 33.29
C ILE A 36 12.31 38.27 32.86
N PRO A 37 13.29 39.13 33.18
CA PRO A 37 13.30 40.50 32.70
C PRO A 37 13.61 40.50 31.19
N ALA A 38 12.60 40.77 30.37
CA ALA A 38 12.73 40.92 28.93
C ALA A 38 12.09 42.23 28.48
N ALA A 39 12.66 42.87 27.45
CA ALA A 39 12.07 44.06 26.86
C ALA A 39 10.75 43.72 26.16
N ASP A 40 9.76 44.61 26.25
CA ASP A 40 8.42 44.39 25.68
C ASP A 40 8.47 44.10 24.17
N ILE A 41 9.41 44.70 23.45
CA ILE A 41 9.63 44.48 22.00
C ILE A 41 10.02 43.02 21.72
N VAL A 42 10.92 42.45 22.52
CA VAL A 42 11.37 41.06 22.38
C VAL A 42 10.22 40.11 22.70
N GLN A 43 9.43 40.43 23.72
CA GLN A 43 8.26 39.63 24.10
C GLN A 43 7.21 39.59 22.99
N VAL A 44 6.92 40.73 22.35
CA VAL A 44 5.98 40.79 21.23
C VAL A 44 6.52 40.02 20.02
N GLY A 45 7.80 40.18 19.68
CA GLY A 45 8.43 39.47 18.57
C GLY A 45 8.41 37.94 18.75
N VAL A 46 8.84 37.46 19.92
CA VAL A 46 8.82 36.02 20.25
C VAL A 46 7.38 35.49 20.28
N GLY A 47 6.44 36.25 20.83
CA GLY A 47 5.02 35.90 20.81
C GLY A 47 4.44 35.77 19.40
N ALA A 48 4.80 36.68 18.49
CA ALA A 48 4.37 36.62 17.10
C ALA A 48 4.91 35.38 16.38
N ILE A 49 6.17 35.00 16.62
CA ILE A 49 6.77 33.79 16.05
C ILE A 49 6.04 32.54 16.54
N PHE A 50 5.82 32.40 17.85
CA PHE A 50 5.09 31.25 18.39
C PHE A 50 3.65 31.18 17.86
N ASN A 51 2.98 32.32 17.75
CA ASN A 51 1.65 32.38 17.17
C ASN A 51 1.63 31.89 15.71
N LEU A 52 2.60 32.32 14.90
CA LEU A 52 2.74 31.85 13.51
C LEU A 52 2.96 30.33 13.46
N VAL A 53 3.86 29.80 14.29
CA VAL A 53 4.12 28.36 14.37
C VAL A 53 2.86 27.59 14.78
N LEU A 54 2.07 28.09 15.73
CA LEU A 54 0.81 27.47 16.14
C LEU A 54 -0.22 27.45 15.00
N TRP A 55 -0.32 28.51 14.20
CA TRP A 55 -1.17 28.52 13.01
C TRP A 55 -0.74 27.47 11.97
N VAL A 56 0.56 27.32 11.74
CA VAL A 56 1.08 26.27 10.85
C VAL A 56 0.81 24.87 11.41
N LEU A 57 1.00 24.64 12.72
CA LEU A 57 0.68 23.37 13.37
C LEU A 57 -0.82 23.05 13.29
N SER A 58 -1.69 24.06 13.26
CA SER A 58 -3.13 23.88 13.11
C SER A 58 -3.52 23.25 11.77
N LEU A 59 -2.67 23.34 10.72
CA LEU A 59 -2.89 22.63 9.46
C LEU A 59 -2.93 21.10 9.62
N GLN A 60 -2.40 20.57 10.72
CA GLN A 60 -2.49 19.13 11.02
C GLN A 60 -3.92 18.69 11.29
N PHE A 61 -4.80 19.56 11.79
CA PHE A 61 -6.21 19.23 11.98
C PHE A 61 -6.93 18.98 10.63
N LEU A 62 -6.39 19.48 9.51
CA LEU A 62 -6.92 19.18 8.18
C LEU A 62 -6.65 17.73 7.75
N GLU A 63 -5.73 17.01 8.41
CA GLU A 63 -5.48 15.58 8.14
C GLU A 63 -6.74 14.72 8.39
N VAL A 64 -7.60 15.14 9.32
CA VAL A 64 -8.84 14.43 9.67
C VAL A 64 -9.88 14.53 8.54
N VAL A 65 -9.81 15.57 7.72
CA VAL A 65 -10.79 15.83 6.66
C VAL A 65 -10.39 15.06 5.41
N SER A 66 -11.22 14.11 4.96
CA SER A 66 -10.86 13.24 3.83
C SER A 66 -10.51 14.02 2.55
N SER A 67 -11.14 15.17 2.33
CA SER A 67 -10.91 16.05 1.17
C SER A 67 -9.62 16.88 1.24
N ALA A 68 -8.99 17.02 2.41
CA ALA A 68 -7.75 17.78 2.60
C ALA A 68 -6.57 16.92 3.10
N SER A 69 -6.85 15.69 3.55
CA SER A 69 -5.88 14.75 4.11
C SER A 69 -4.69 14.45 3.19
N TYR A 70 -4.89 14.45 1.87
CA TYR A 70 -3.83 14.21 0.90
C TYR A 70 -2.87 15.41 0.72
N LEU A 71 -3.28 16.61 1.12
CA LEU A 71 -2.48 17.83 0.98
C LEU A 71 -1.28 17.84 1.93
N LEU A 72 -1.40 17.26 3.13
CA LEU A 72 -0.32 17.31 4.12
C LEU A 72 0.90 16.44 3.73
N PRO A 73 0.71 15.17 3.30
CA PRO A 73 1.81 14.38 2.74
C PRO A 73 2.41 15.00 1.47
N MET A 74 1.58 15.67 0.68
CA MET A 74 2.01 16.36 -0.54
C MET A 74 2.87 17.60 -0.22
N MET A 75 2.45 18.42 0.75
CA MET A 75 3.20 19.56 1.26
C MET A 75 4.55 19.12 1.84
N ALA A 76 4.62 18.00 2.56
CA ALA A 76 5.87 17.48 3.09
C ALA A 76 6.89 17.15 1.97
N ARG A 77 6.41 16.58 0.86
CA ARG A 77 7.27 16.32 -0.32
C ARG A 77 7.69 17.62 -0.99
N LEU A 78 6.77 18.58 -1.14
CA LEU A 78 7.08 19.90 -1.69
C LEU A 78 8.10 20.67 -0.84
N PHE A 79 8.02 20.57 0.49
CA PHE A 79 9.04 21.13 1.38
C PHE A 79 10.41 20.49 1.18
N GLY A 80 10.46 19.19 0.84
CA GLY A 80 11.69 18.52 0.45
C GLY A 80 12.30 19.11 -0.83
N ASP A 81 11.48 19.36 -1.85
CA ASP A 81 11.94 20.00 -3.09
C ASP A 81 12.40 21.44 -2.85
N ILE A 82 11.65 22.19 -2.04
CA ILE A 82 12.01 23.55 -1.63
C ILE A 82 13.36 23.53 -0.89
N TRP A 83 13.60 22.57 0.00
CA TRP A 83 14.88 22.44 0.69
C TRP A 83 16.03 22.15 -0.27
N ASN A 84 15.83 21.22 -1.21
CA ASN A 84 16.83 20.92 -2.24
C ASN A 84 17.11 22.14 -3.13
N PHE A 85 16.09 22.92 -3.47
CA PHE A 85 16.24 24.19 -4.16
C PHE A 85 17.01 25.21 -3.33
N PHE A 86 16.72 25.36 -2.03
CA PHE A 86 17.44 26.26 -1.13
C PHE A 86 18.93 25.93 -0.99
N LEU A 87 19.35 24.68 -1.17
CA LEU A 87 20.78 24.34 -1.22
C LEU A 87 21.47 24.95 -2.44
N ILE A 88 20.85 24.87 -3.62
CA ILE A 88 21.39 25.46 -4.86
C ILE A 88 21.29 26.98 -4.79
N PHE A 89 20.10 27.49 -4.48
CA PHE A 89 19.83 28.91 -4.34
C PHE A 89 20.73 29.55 -3.27
N GLY A 90 20.99 28.87 -2.16
CA GLY A 90 21.85 29.36 -1.08
C GLY A 90 23.28 29.68 -1.53
N ILE A 91 23.83 28.91 -2.46
CA ILE A 91 25.16 29.14 -3.04
C ILE A 91 25.15 30.44 -3.86
N PHE A 92 24.17 30.61 -4.75
CA PHE A 92 24.01 31.84 -5.55
C PHE A 92 23.72 33.05 -4.66
N GLN A 93 22.82 32.89 -3.69
CA GLN A 93 22.40 33.92 -2.74
C GLN A 93 23.58 34.43 -1.91
N CYS A 94 24.41 33.53 -1.36
CA CYS A 94 25.62 33.94 -0.63
C CYS A 94 26.63 34.65 -1.55
N GLY A 95 26.87 34.12 -2.75
CA GLY A 95 27.80 34.72 -3.71
C GLY A 95 27.37 36.14 -4.13
N LEU A 96 26.10 36.30 -4.50
CA LEU A 96 25.53 37.59 -4.90
C LEU A 96 25.50 38.58 -3.72
N THR A 97 25.14 38.12 -2.51
CA THR A 97 25.19 38.94 -1.29
C THR A 97 26.58 39.55 -1.10
N LEU A 98 27.64 38.75 -1.24
CA LEU A 98 29.03 39.21 -1.09
C LEU A 98 29.43 40.19 -2.19
N ILE A 99 29.06 39.92 -3.45
CA ILE A 99 29.35 40.81 -4.59
C ILE A 99 28.70 42.17 -4.38
N PHE A 100 27.40 42.21 -4.03
CA PHE A 100 26.69 43.46 -3.81
C PHE A 100 27.19 44.19 -2.56
N TYR A 101 27.51 43.46 -1.48
CA TYR A 101 28.12 44.07 -0.30
C TYR A 101 29.46 44.74 -0.63
N GLN A 102 30.32 44.06 -1.39
CA GLN A 102 31.62 44.61 -1.80
C GLN A 102 31.47 45.84 -2.68
N LEU A 103 30.48 45.85 -3.57
CA LEU A 103 30.23 46.98 -4.47
C LEU A 103 29.83 48.24 -3.67
N PHE A 104 28.90 48.11 -2.72
CA PHE A 104 28.37 49.23 -1.92
C PHE A 104 29.15 49.51 -0.63
N VAL A 105 30.30 48.85 -0.41
CA VAL A 105 31.13 49.09 0.79
C VAL A 105 31.77 50.48 0.77
N LEU A 106 32.06 51.01 -0.42
CA LEU A 106 32.70 52.31 -0.64
C LEU A 106 31.70 53.43 -0.92
N THR A 107 30.53 53.07 -1.48
CA THR A 107 29.46 54.01 -1.82
C THR A 107 28.21 53.56 -1.07
N SER A 108 27.97 54.16 0.11
CA SER A 108 26.96 53.66 1.03
C SER A 108 25.53 53.88 0.51
N ASP A 109 24.82 52.79 0.24
CA ASP A 109 23.37 52.79 0.03
C ASP A 109 22.64 52.12 1.21
N ALA A 110 21.42 52.59 1.51
CA ALA A 110 20.64 52.08 2.63
C ALA A 110 20.34 50.57 2.50
N ALA A 111 20.12 50.08 1.27
CA ALA A 111 19.76 48.69 1.00
C ALA A 111 20.94 47.72 1.09
N PHE A 112 22.19 48.21 1.02
CA PHE A 112 23.41 47.39 0.99
C PHE A 112 24.45 47.79 2.05
N SER A 113 24.05 48.61 3.03
CA SER A 113 24.91 49.18 4.08
C SER A 113 25.56 48.14 5.00
N SER A 114 25.00 46.95 5.12
CA SER A 114 25.55 45.86 5.94
C SER A 114 25.33 44.53 5.25
N LEU A 115 26.15 43.52 5.59
CA LEU A 115 26.04 42.18 5.03
C LEU A 115 24.62 41.59 5.16
N GLY A 116 23.96 41.84 6.30
CA GLY A 116 22.58 41.39 6.53
C GLY A 116 21.55 42.11 5.67
N GLN A 117 21.71 43.42 5.43
CA GLN A 117 20.85 44.17 4.52
C GLN A 117 21.11 43.79 3.06
N SER A 118 22.36 43.59 2.66
CA SER A 118 22.69 43.06 1.34
C SER A 118 22.09 41.68 1.10
N PHE A 119 22.09 40.82 2.13
CA PHE A 119 21.44 39.51 2.07
C PHE A 119 19.91 39.65 1.90
N LEU A 120 19.29 40.52 2.69
CA LEU A 120 17.84 40.74 2.64
C LEU A 120 17.41 41.31 1.29
N SER A 121 18.12 42.33 0.81
CA SER A 121 17.86 43.00 -0.47
C SER A 121 18.04 42.04 -1.64
N THR A 122 19.10 41.23 -1.66
CA THR A 122 19.30 40.21 -2.71
C THR A 122 18.26 39.09 -2.64
N TYR A 123 17.84 38.69 -1.44
CA TYR A 123 16.78 37.70 -1.26
C TYR A 123 15.44 38.20 -1.81
N PHE A 124 15.09 39.47 -1.59
CA PHE A 124 13.84 40.04 -2.09
C PHE A 124 13.79 40.17 -3.63
N VAL A 125 14.93 40.19 -4.31
CA VAL A 125 14.98 40.08 -5.79
C VAL A 125 14.34 38.77 -6.27
N MET A 126 14.41 37.68 -5.48
CA MET A 126 13.70 36.43 -5.80
C MET A 126 12.19 36.63 -5.98
N PHE A 127 11.59 37.58 -5.26
CA PHE A 127 10.17 37.92 -5.36
C PHE A 127 9.90 39.04 -6.39
N GLY A 128 10.88 39.40 -7.20
CA GLY A 128 10.77 40.47 -8.21
C GLY A 128 10.95 41.88 -7.66
N GLN A 129 11.27 42.04 -6.37
CA GLN A 129 11.54 43.36 -5.77
C GLN A 129 13.01 43.74 -5.99
N VAL A 130 13.30 44.38 -7.11
CA VAL A 130 14.66 44.83 -7.45
C VAL A 130 14.90 46.22 -6.83
N PRO A 131 15.91 46.41 -5.95
CA PRO A 131 16.21 47.70 -5.34
C PRO A 131 16.90 48.63 -6.35
N LEU A 132 16.13 49.16 -7.30
CA LEU A 132 16.63 50.07 -8.34
C LEU A 132 17.12 51.40 -7.77
N ASP A 133 16.66 51.78 -6.58
CA ASP A 133 17.10 53.00 -5.91
C ASP A 133 18.61 53.00 -5.62
N ALA A 134 19.21 51.82 -5.46
CA ALA A 134 20.65 51.67 -5.23
C ALA A 134 21.50 52.07 -6.46
N LEU A 135 20.92 52.12 -7.67
CA LEU A 135 21.63 52.64 -8.84
C LEU A 135 21.96 54.13 -8.72
N ARG A 136 21.15 54.89 -7.95
CA ARG A 136 21.39 56.32 -7.72
C ARG A 136 22.67 56.60 -6.93
N ALA A 137 23.20 55.60 -6.22
CA ALA A 137 24.47 55.72 -5.52
C ALA A 137 25.64 56.03 -6.46
N TYR A 138 25.53 55.66 -7.75
CA TYR A 138 26.55 55.89 -8.79
C TYR A 138 26.13 56.90 -9.85
N ASP A 139 25.16 57.79 -9.55
CA ASP A 139 24.67 58.83 -10.47
C ASP A 139 25.39 60.19 -10.27
N ASP A 140 26.54 60.20 -9.58
CA ASP A 140 27.30 61.43 -9.33
C ASP A 140 28.09 61.84 -10.59
N VAL A 141 27.68 62.96 -11.19
CA VAL A 141 28.26 63.54 -12.42
C VAL A 141 29.70 64.03 -12.21
N SER A 142 30.16 64.14 -10.96
CA SER A 142 31.50 64.65 -10.62
C SER A 142 32.63 63.60 -10.74
N ASP A 143 32.31 62.30 -10.79
CA ASP A 143 33.31 61.23 -10.84
C ASP A 143 33.39 60.60 -12.23
N SER A 144 34.59 60.58 -12.84
CA SER A 144 34.79 60.09 -14.22
C SER A 144 34.47 58.61 -14.40
N TYR A 145 34.46 57.84 -13.31
CA TYR A 145 34.16 56.40 -13.32
C TYR A 145 32.71 56.06 -12.95
N ALA A 146 31.92 57.05 -12.52
CA ALA A 146 30.54 56.84 -12.09
C ALA A 146 29.65 56.24 -13.20
N ALA A 147 29.75 56.78 -14.43
CA ALA A 147 28.97 56.28 -15.56
C ALA A 147 29.29 54.81 -15.91
N THR A 148 30.56 54.41 -15.81
CA THR A 148 30.99 53.02 -16.07
C THR A 148 30.52 52.08 -14.96
N MET A 149 30.60 52.51 -13.70
CA MET A 149 30.10 51.74 -12.55
C MET A 149 28.58 51.62 -12.54
N TYR A 150 27.85 52.70 -12.88
CA TYR A 150 26.40 52.68 -13.05
C TYR A 150 25.96 51.65 -14.09
N THR A 151 26.61 51.66 -15.27
CA THR A 151 26.31 50.72 -16.35
C THR A 151 26.62 49.28 -15.96
N GLY A 152 27.77 49.05 -15.30
CA GLY A 152 28.16 47.73 -14.80
C GLY A 152 27.22 47.19 -13.73
N LEU A 153 26.81 48.03 -12.78
CA LEU A 153 25.84 47.69 -11.73
C LEU A 153 24.46 47.38 -12.33
N ALA A 154 24.00 48.17 -13.30
CA ALA A 154 22.72 47.95 -13.97
C ALA A 154 22.71 46.58 -14.69
N ILE A 155 23.77 46.24 -15.43
CA ILE A 155 23.92 44.94 -16.09
C ILE A 155 23.95 43.81 -15.06
N LEU A 156 24.69 43.97 -13.97
CA LEU A 156 24.78 42.98 -12.90
C LEU A 156 23.41 42.74 -12.23
N MET A 157 22.64 43.80 -11.98
CA MET A 157 21.28 43.73 -11.41
C MET A 157 20.29 43.07 -12.37
N MET A 158 20.39 43.36 -13.68
CA MET A 158 19.60 42.68 -14.70
C MET A 158 19.95 41.18 -14.80
N LEU A 159 21.24 40.84 -14.78
CA LEU A 159 21.71 39.46 -14.80
C LEU A 159 21.27 38.70 -13.55
N HIS A 160 21.40 39.32 -12.38
CA HIS A 160 20.92 38.78 -11.12
C HIS A 160 19.42 38.47 -11.18
N SER A 161 18.61 39.43 -11.63
CA SER A 161 17.16 39.25 -11.80
C SER A 161 16.85 38.14 -12.81
N ALA A 162 17.54 38.08 -13.95
CA ALA A 162 17.34 37.02 -14.94
C ALA A 162 17.65 35.63 -14.36
N ILE A 163 18.78 35.47 -13.66
CA ILE A 163 19.17 34.18 -13.07
C ILE A 163 18.19 33.76 -11.98
N VAL A 164 17.85 34.65 -11.04
CA VAL A 164 17.04 34.29 -9.88
C VAL A 164 15.55 34.19 -10.23
N VAL A 165 14.99 35.19 -10.90
CA VAL A 165 13.56 35.26 -11.20
C VAL A 165 13.20 34.39 -12.41
N VAL A 166 13.96 34.48 -13.50
CA VAL A 166 13.59 33.80 -14.75
C VAL A 166 14.07 32.35 -14.79
N ILE A 167 15.26 32.05 -14.27
CA ILE A 167 15.79 30.69 -14.34
C ILE A 167 15.43 29.91 -13.06
N LEU A 168 15.93 30.35 -11.91
CA LEU A 168 15.82 29.58 -10.65
C LEU A 168 14.36 29.42 -10.19
N LEU A 169 13.56 30.49 -10.22
CA LEU A 169 12.15 30.41 -9.82
C LEU A 169 11.34 29.46 -10.73
N ASN A 170 11.58 29.51 -12.05
CA ASN A 170 10.91 28.64 -13.01
C ASN A 170 11.35 27.18 -12.86
N VAL A 171 12.61 26.92 -12.52
CA VAL A 171 13.07 25.57 -12.18
C VAL A 171 12.37 25.06 -10.92
N LEU A 172 12.23 25.89 -9.88
CA LEU A 172 11.48 25.51 -8.69
C LEU A 172 10.02 25.18 -9.02
N LEU A 173 9.35 26.01 -9.82
CA LEU A 173 7.98 25.75 -10.28
C LEU A 173 7.87 24.45 -11.07
N ALA A 174 8.84 24.16 -11.94
CA ALA A 174 8.88 22.92 -12.71
C ALA A 174 9.04 21.69 -11.80
N LEU A 175 9.96 21.74 -10.83
CA LEU A 175 10.16 20.67 -9.84
C LEU A 175 8.91 20.47 -8.99
N MET A 176 8.31 21.56 -8.48
CA MET A 176 7.08 21.50 -7.71
C MET A 176 5.92 20.94 -8.54
N ASN A 177 5.77 21.31 -9.81
CA ASN A 177 4.71 20.79 -10.67
C ASN A 177 4.86 19.28 -10.95
N GLN A 178 6.09 18.82 -11.16
CA GLN A 178 6.38 17.40 -11.31
C GLN A 178 6.08 16.62 -10.03
N THR A 179 6.51 17.12 -8.87
CA THR A 179 6.25 16.47 -7.58
C THR A 179 4.79 16.55 -7.16
N VAL A 180 4.08 17.62 -7.50
CA VAL A 180 2.62 17.74 -7.34
C VAL A 180 1.94 16.62 -8.11
N THR A 181 2.25 16.48 -9.40
CA THR A 181 1.59 15.51 -10.29
C THR A 181 1.89 14.07 -9.88
N SER A 182 3.17 13.71 -9.69
CA SER A 182 3.56 12.38 -9.23
C SER A 182 3.14 12.11 -7.77
N GLY A 183 3.05 13.17 -6.97
CA GLY A 183 2.71 13.12 -5.56
C GLY A 183 1.23 12.91 -5.32
N LEU A 184 0.36 13.48 -6.16
CA LEU A 184 -1.09 13.46 -5.98
C LEU A 184 -1.65 12.04 -6.09
N GLU A 185 -1.23 11.27 -7.09
CA GLU A 185 -1.65 9.86 -7.24
C GLU A 185 -1.23 9.02 -6.02
N LYS A 186 0.04 9.15 -5.62
CA LYS A 186 0.58 8.47 -4.43
C LYS A 186 -0.10 8.93 -3.14
N ALA A 187 -0.41 10.21 -3.02
CA ALA A 187 -1.06 10.79 -1.84
C ALA A 187 -2.51 10.34 -1.72
N ARG A 188 -3.24 10.23 -2.83
CA ARG A 188 -4.60 9.67 -2.85
C ARG A 188 -4.61 8.21 -2.40
N THR A 189 -3.70 7.40 -2.93
CA THR A 189 -3.54 6.00 -2.51
C THR A 189 -3.13 5.90 -1.03
N GLN A 190 -2.20 6.75 -0.59
CA GLN A 190 -1.75 6.75 0.80
C GLN A 190 -2.81 7.26 1.78
N ALA A 191 -3.66 8.20 1.37
CA ALA A 191 -4.82 8.66 2.15
C ALA A 191 -5.83 7.52 2.32
N LEU A 192 -6.14 6.78 1.25
CA LEU A 192 -6.99 5.58 1.31
C LEU A 192 -6.41 4.50 2.23
N ILE A 193 -5.11 4.22 2.13
CA ILE A 193 -4.42 3.26 3.02
C ILE A 193 -4.46 3.74 4.47
N SER A 194 -4.25 5.03 4.72
CA SER A 194 -4.26 5.60 6.08
C SER A 194 -5.66 5.55 6.68
N TYR A 195 -6.69 5.82 5.87
CA TYR A 195 -8.08 5.67 6.26
C TYR A 195 -8.43 4.21 6.59
N ALA A 196 -8.07 3.26 5.72
CA ALA A 196 -8.26 1.83 5.98
C ALA A 196 -7.53 1.36 7.24
N ARG A 197 -6.30 1.83 7.47
CA ARG A 197 -5.54 1.54 8.69
C ARG A 197 -6.16 2.16 9.94
N CYS A 198 -6.76 3.35 9.82
CA CYS A 198 -7.48 3.99 10.90
C CYS A 198 -8.71 3.17 11.29
N ILE A 199 -9.51 2.77 10.30
CA ILE A 199 -10.66 1.87 10.49
C ILE A 199 -10.20 0.57 11.15
N LEU A 200 -9.21 -0.11 10.59
CA LEU A 200 -8.69 -1.36 11.15
C LEU A 200 -8.19 -1.19 12.59
N ARG A 201 -7.49 -0.09 12.88
CA ARG A 201 -7.04 0.21 14.25
C ARG A 201 -8.23 0.43 15.18
N LEU A 202 -9.26 1.12 14.72
CA LEU A 202 -10.48 1.37 15.48
C LEU A 202 -11.23 0.05 15.76
N GLU A 203 -11.36 -0.82 14.75
CA GLU A 203 -11.94 -2.16 14.88
C GLU A 203 -11.17 -3.02 15.89
N ILE A 204 -9.84 -3.06 15.79
CA ILE A 204 -8.98 -3.79 16.74
C ILE A 204 -9.12 -3.23 18.16
N THR A 205 -9.23 -1.90 18.30
CA THR A 205 -9.33 -1.23 19.60
C THR A 205 -10.71 -1.41 20.23
N MET A 206 -11.77 -1.52 19.42
CA MET A 206 -13.13 -1.82 19.90
C MET A 206 -13.24 -3.24 20.46
N ASN A 207 -12.32 -4.16 20.11
CA ASN A 207 -12.26 -5.54 20.62
C ASN A 207 -13.65 -6.22 20.64
N LEU A 208 -14.39 -6.07 19.53
CA LEU A 208 -15.74 -6.59 19.39
C LEU A 208 -15.70 -8.11 19.46
N GLY A 209 -16.47 -8.70 20.38
CA GLY A 209 -16.63 -10.15 20.44
C GLY A 209 -17.42 -10.67 19.23
N GLU A 210 -17.40 -11.99 19.01
CA GLU A 210 -18.14 -12.61 17.90
C GLU A 210 -19.64 -12.28 17.95
N ASN A 211 -20.19 -12.08 19.16
CA ASN A 211 -21.58 -11.68 19.37
C ASN A 211 -21.85 -10.20 19.02
N ASP A 212 -20.90 -9.30 19.29
CA ASP A 212 -21.04 -7.88 18.97
C ASP A 212 -20.93 -7.65 17.46
N VAL A 213 -20.02 -8.38 16.81
CA VAL A 213 -19.90 -8.38 15.34
C VAL A 213 -21.18 -8.91 14.70
N ARG A 214 -21.75 -10.02 15.22
CA ARG A 214 -23.02 -10.56 14.73
C ARG A 214 -24.16 -9.56 14.88
N HIS A 215 -24.24 -8.83 16.00
CA HIS A 215 -25.25 -7.79 16.22
C HIS A 215 -25.05 -6.57 15.29
N LEU A 216 -23.81 -6.20 14.97
CA LEU A 216 -23.51 -5.09 14.04
C LEU A 216 -23.75 -5.46 12.57
N THR A 217 -23.61 -6.74 12.22
CA THR A 217 -23.76 -7.21 10.84
C THR A 217 -25.16 -7.71 10.51
N HIS A 218 -26.00 -8.02 11.51
CA HIS A 218 -27.34 -8.58 11.28
C HIS A 218 -28.40 -7.67 11.89
N ASP A 219 -29.38 -7.30 11.07
CA ASP A 219 -30.64 -6.72 11.53
C ASP A 219 -31.63 -7.83 11.88
N VAL A 220 -32.51 -7.57 12.84
CA VAL A 220 -33.60 -8.48 13.18
C VAL A 220 -34.76 -8.20 12.24
N ASP A 221 -35.13 -9.17 11.41
CA ASP A 221 -36.33 -9.09 10.58
C ASP A 221 -37.61 -9.13 11.43
N SER A 222 -38.72 -8.76 10.83
CA SER A 222 -40.09 -8.78 11.36
C SER A 222 -40.48 -10.12 12.00
N ASP A 223 -39.85 -11.22 11.56
CA ASP A 223 -40.04 -12.59 12.04
C ASP A 223 -39.01 -13.06 13.09
N GLY A 224 -38.17 -12.14 13.61
CA GLY A 224 -37.16 -12.44 14.65
C GLY A 224 -35.92 -13.17 14.15
N LYS A 225 -35.74 -13.32 12.82
CA LYS A 225 -34.53 -13.90 12.22
C LYS A 225 -33.46 -12.83 12.02
N LEU A 226 -32.22 -13.19 12.37
CA LEU A 226 -31.04 -12.38 12.10
C LEU A 226 -30.74 -12.43 10.59
N VAL A 227 -31.00 -11.32 9.90
CA VAL A 227 -30.72 -11.14 8.46
C VAL A 227 -29.57 -10.16 8.31
N LEU A 228 -28.62 -10.46 7.43
CA LEU A 228 -27.46 -9.59 7.20
C LEU A 228 -27.92 -8.18 6.77
N HIS A 229 -27.29 -7.15 7.35
CA HIS A 229 -27.63 -5.76 7.11
C HIS A 229 -27.60 -5.46 5.61
N ARG A 230 -28.61 -4.72 5.12
CA ARG A 230 -28.84 -4.51 3.69
C ARG A 230 -27.65 -3.90 2.94
N ILE A 231 -26.77 -3.17 3.64
CA ILE A 231 -25.54 -2.55 3.10
C ILE A 231 -24.61 -3.60 2.45
N PHE A 232 -24.64 -4.85 2.92
CA PHE A 232 -23.81 -5.93 2.38
C PHE A 232 -24.42 -6.63 1.15
N THR A 233 -25.71 -6.43 0.88
CA THR A 233 -26.42 -7.07 -0.25
C THR A 233 -26.92 -6.05 -1.28
N GLU A 234 -26.89 -4.77 -0.94
CA GLU A 234 -27.33 -3.68 -1.79
C GLU A 234 -26.40 -3.53 -2.99
N ARG A 235 -26.98 -3.65 -4.18
CA ARG A 235 -26.27 -3.43 -5.43
C ARG A 235 -26.25 -1.94 -5.72
N VAL A 236 -25.10 -1.31 -5.52
CA VAL A 236 -24.91 0.10 -5.88
C VAL A 236 -24.80 0.23 -7.40
N ARG A 237 -25.57 1.14 -8.00
CA ARG A 237 -25.54 1.34 -9.45
C ARG A 237 -24.28 2.11 -9.84
N LYS A 238 -23.64 1.72 -10.94
CA LYS A 238 -22.41 2.37 -11.46
C LYS A 238 -22.58 3.89 -11.65
N THR A 239 -23.79 4.34 -11.93
CA THR A 239 -24.15 5.76 -12.12
C THR A 239 -24.11 6.60 -10.84
N GLU A 240 -24.24 5.98 -9.67
CA GLU A 240 -24.26 6.65 -8.36
C GLU A 240 -22.84 6.82 -7.78
N LEU A 241 -21.87 6.02 -8.23
CA LEU A 241 -20.50 6.04 -7.72
C LEU A 241 -19.61 7.12 -8.36
N GLY A 242 -20.07 7.83 -9.39
CA GLY A 242 -19.29 8.88 -10.06
C GLY A 242 -17.92 8.40 -10.58
N LEU A 243 -17.83 7.13 -11.00
CA LEU A 243 -16.57 6.49 -11.41
C LEU A 243 -16.10 7.05 -12.75
N THR A 244 -14.78 7.24 -12.88
CA THR A 244 -14.17 7.53 -14.19
C THR A 244 -14.21 6.30 -15.09
N THR A 245 -14.17 6.49 -16.41
CA THR A 245 -14.17 5.39 -17.40
C THR A 245 -13.07 4.36 -17.13
N ASP A 246 -11.86 4.82 -16.81
CA ASP A 246 -10.73 3.93 -16.49
C ASP A 246 -10.98 3.07 -15.24
N GLN A 247 -11.69 3.61 -14.24
CA GLN A 247 -12.05 2.87 -13.02
C GLN A 247 -13.13 1.82 -13.30
N VAL A 248 -14.06 2.12 -14.21
CA VAL A 248 -15.08 1.16 -14.63
C VAL A 248 -14.45 -0.02 -15.38
N ASP A 249 -13.49 0.25 -16.26
CA ASP A 249 -12.77 -0.79 -17.00
C ASP A 249 -11.92 -1.66 -16.06
N ALA A 250 -11.18 -1.06 -15.14
CA ALA A 250 -10.43 -1.80 -14.12
C ALA A 250 -11.34 -2.68 -13.24
N LEU A 251 -12.53 -2.20 -12.91
CA LEU A 251 -13.50 -2.94 -12.10
C LEU A 251 -14.12 -4.10 -12.89
N LEU A 252 -14.36 -3.93 -14.19
CA LEU A 252 -14.80 -5.00 -15.08
C LEU A 252 -13.75 -6.10 -15.20
N VAL A 253 -12.48 -5.73 -15.42
CA VAL A 253 -11.35 -6.68 -15.46
C VAL A 253 -11.30 -7.47 -14.15
N THR A 254 -11.31 -6.78 -13.00
CA THR A 254 -11.26 -7.42 -11.68
C THR A 254 -12.46 -8.36 -11.44
N THR A 255 -13.65 -7.96 -11.88
CA THR A 255 -14.87 -8.77 -11.74
C THR A 255 -14.78 -10.04 -12.58
N ASN A 256 -14.37 -9.92 -13.84
CA ASN A 256 -14.17 -11.06 -14.73
C ASN A 256 -13.11 -12.01 -14.17
N ASP A 257 -12.04 -11.47 -13.59
CA ASP A 257 -11.00 -12.24 -12.91
C ASP A 257 -11.50 -12.99 -11.68
N CYS A 258 -12.41 -12.39 -10.91
CA CYS A 258 -13.03 -13.06 -9.76
C CYS A 258 -13.94 -14.20 -10.23
N VAL A 259 -14.71 -13.99 -11.29
CA VAL A 259 -15.60 -15.01 -11.87
C VAL A 259 -14.79 -16.18 -12.42
N ALA A 260 -13.74 -15.89 -13.21
CA ALA A 260 -12.85 -16.92 -13.74
C ALA A 260 -12.18 -17.74 -12.63
N TRP A 261 -11.78 -17.09 -11.52
CA TRP A 261 -11.21 -17.79 -10.36
C TRP A 261 -12.23 -18.71 -9.67
N MET A 262 -13.49 -18.28 -9.55
CA MET A 262 -14.54 -19.12 -8.97
C MET A 262 -14.82 -20.34 -9.84
N GLU A 263 -14.94 -20.14 -11.15
CA GLU A 263 -15.13 -21.23 -12.12
C GLU A 263 -13.96 -22.23 -12.06
N GLN A 264 -12.72 -21.75 -11.96
CA GLN A 264 -11.53 -22.60 -11.79
C GLN A 264 -11.56 -23.44 -10.50
N MET A 265 -11.99 -22.86 -9.37
CA MET A 265 -12.07 -23.61 -8.11
C MET A 265 -13.21 -24.64 -8.15
N ASP A 266 -14.31 -24.35 -8.85
CA ASP A 266 -15.43 -25.27 -9.02
C ASP A 266 -15.04 -26.45 -9.92
N ASP A 267 -14.29 -26.20 -11.00
CA ASP A 267 -13.72 -27.26 -11.84
C ASP A 267 -12.76 -28.17 -11.06
N LEU A 268 -11.90 -27.58 -10.21
CA LEU A 268 -10.98 -28.36 -9.38
C LEU A 268 -11.72 -29.21 -8.34
N ASP A 269 -12.75 -28.65 -7.69
CA ASP A 269 -13.58 -29.38 -6.73
C ASP A 269 -14.29 -30.55 -7.41
N LYS A 270 -14.81 -30.35 -8.63
CA LYS A 270 -15.40 -31.42 -9.44
C LYS A 270 -14.40 -32.54 -9.74
N VAL A 271 -13.19 -32.22 -10.21
CA VAL A 271 -12.15 -33.23 -10.48
C VAL A 271 -11.78 -34.01 -9.21
N VAL A 272 -11.68 -33.34 -8.06
CA VAL A 272 -11.38 -34.01 -6.79
C VAL A 272 -12.49 -34.97 -6.40
N ASN A 273 -13.76 -34.52 -6.45
CA ASN A 273 -14.91 -35.35 -6.12
C ASN A 273 -15.01 -36.57 -7.05
N ASP A 274 -14.87 -36.38 -8.37
CA ASP A 274 -14.94 -37.46 -9.36
C ASP A 274 -13.89 -38.55 -9.10
N GLN A 275 -12.67 -38.18 -8.69
CA GLN A 275 -11.61 -39.15 -8.40
C GLN A 275 -11.83 -39.92 -7.09
N PHE A 276 -12.33 -39.26 -6.04
CA PHE A 276 -12.68 -39.94 -4.79
C PHE A 276 -13.90 -40.86 -4.97
N ASP A 277 -14.92 -40.42 -5.72
CA ASP A 277 -16.10 -41.22 -6.02
C ASP A 277 -15.73 -42.44 -6.89
N PHE A 278 -14.78 -42.33 -7.83
CA PHE A 278 -14.27 -43.49 -8.61
C PHE A 278 -13.69 -44.60 -7.73
N ILE A 279 -12.88 -44.26 -6.72
CA ILE A 279 -12.29 -45.26 -5.81
C ILE A 279 -13.36 -45.87 -4.91
N ARG A 280 -14.26 -45.04 -4.37
CA ARG A 280 -15.37 -45.51 -3.53
C ARG A 280 -16.29 -46.46 -4.29
N ASP A 281 -16.66 -46.10 -5.50
CA ASP A 281 -17.55 -46.91 -6.35
C ASP A 281 -16.84 -48.20 -6.79
N GLY A 282 -15.52 -48.15 -7.02
CA GLY A 282 -14.70 -49.34 -7.26
C GLY A 282 -14.69 -50.32 -6.08
N LEU A 283 -14.62 -49.82 -4.84
CA LEU A 283 -14.72 -50.65 -3.61
C LEU A 283 -16.12 -51.21 -3.43
N ALA A 284 -17.16 -50.41 -3.67
CA ALA A 284 -18.55 -50.84 -3.60
C ALA A 284 -18.90 -51.88 -4.67
N HIS A 285 -18.26 -51.82 -5.84
CA HIS A 285 -18.50 -52.75 -6.94
C HIS A 285 -18.09 -54.20 -6.62
N VAL A 286 -17.18 -54.41 -5.66
CA VAL A 286 -16.80 -55.75 -5.17
C VAL A 286 -17.97 -56.46 -4.47
N ALA A 287 -18.94 -55.70 -3.96
CA ALA A 287 -20.17 -56.26 -3.36
C ALA A 287 -21.00 -57.07 -4.37
N HIS A 288 -20.87 -56.79 -5.67
CA HIS A 288 -21.58 -57.54 -6.71
C HIS A 288 -21.01 -58.97 -6.88
N PHE A 289 -19.75 -59.20 -6.56
CA PHE A 289 -19.04 -60.46 -6.83
C PHE A 289 -18.93 -61.36 -5.59
N THR A 290 -19.48 -60.95 -4.45
CA THR A 290 -19.39 -61.68 -3.18
C THR A 290 -20.74 -61.76 -2.49
N LYS A 291 -20.96 -62.80 -1.67
CA LYS A 291 -22.09 -62.89 -0.74
C LYS A 291 -21.79 -62.20 0.60
N ILE A 292 -20.59 -61.66 0.75
CA ILE A 292 -20.10 -60.99 1.96
C ILE A 292 -20.57 -59.53 1.89
N GLU A 293 -21.01 -58.96 3.00
CA GLU A 293 -21.33 -57.54 3.06
C GLU A 293 -20.01 -56.73 3.00
N VAL A 294 -19.70 -56.18 1.83
CA VAL A 294 -18.43 -55.48 1.55
C VAL A 294 -18.33 -54.11 2.24
N LEU A 295 -19.45 -53.44 2.47
CA LEU A 295 -19.50 -52.12 3.13
C LEU A 295 -19.00 -52.13 4.59
N PRO A 296 -19.37 -53.10 5.45
CA PRO A 296 -18.78 -53.20 6.79
C PRO A 296 -17.32 -53.70 6.77
N VAL A 297 -16.92 -54.47 5.74
CA VAL A 297 -15.54 -54.98 5.61
C VAL A 297 -14.55 -53.87 5.19
N PHE A 298 -14.95 -52.93 4.32
CA PHE A 298 -14.12 -51.78 3.92
C PHE A 298 -14.47 -50.47 4.66
N ARG A 299 -15.06 -50.56 5.85
CA ARG A 299 -15.52 -49.37 6.60
C ARG A 299 -14.37 -48.42 6.92
N ASP A 300 -13.22 -48.95 7.29
CA ASP A 300 -12.06 -48.16 7.72
C ASP A 300 -11.43 -47.44 6.51
N GLU A 301 -11.39 -48.08 5.34
CA GLU A 301 -10.92 -47.49 4.09
C GLU A 301 -11.85 -46.40 3.57
N ILE A 302 -13.16 -46.63 3.60
CA ILE A 302 -14.17 -45.64 3.20
C ILE A 302 -14.11 -44.43 4.16
N CYS A 303 -13.93 -44.65 5.45
CA CYS A 303 -13.80 -43.57 6.43
C CYS A 303 -12.55 -42.72 6.15
N VAL A 304 -11.41 -43.35 5.86
CA VAL A 304 -10.16 -42.64 5.51
C VAL A 304 -10.30 -41.85 4.20
N LEU A 305 -11.04 -42.36 3.21
CA LEU A 305 -11.32 -41.64 1.96
C LEU A 305 -12.22 -40.42 2.16
N GLU A 306 -13.27 -40.53 2.96
CA GLU A 306 -14.17 -39.40 3.26
C GLU A 306 -13.47 -38.31 4.11
N GLU A 307 -12.62 -38.70 5.07
CA GLU A 307 -11.77 -37.75 5.81
C GLU A 307 -10.81 -36.99 4.88
N ALA A 308 -10.21 -37.70 3.90
CA ALA A 308 -9.34 -37.10 2.91
C ALA A 308 -10.10 -36.12 1.99
N ARG A 309 -11.31 -36.50 1.54
CA ARG A 309 -12.20 -35.66 0.75
C ARG A 309 -12.55 -34.37 1.48
N ALA A 310 -13.00 -34.46 2.73
CA ALA A 310 -13.35 -33.30 3.55
C ALA A 310 -12.16 -32.34 3.73
N LYS A 311 -10.95 -32.87 3.97
CA LYS A 311 -9.74 -32.05 4.10
C LYS A 311 -9.30 -31.40 2.79
N MET A 312 -9.49 -32.05 1.65
CA MET A 312 -9.22 -31.46 0.34
C MET A 312 -10.22 -30.34 0.01
N GLN A 313 -11.50 -30.53 0.31
CA GLN A 313 -12.53 -29.49 0.16
C GLN A 313 -12.23 -28.27 1.03
N GLU A 314 -11.81 -28.47 2.30
CA GLU A 314 -11.40 -27.38 3.19
C GLU A 314 -10.24 -26.55 2.59
N VAL A 315 -9.28 -27.22 1.95
CA VAL A 315 -8.13 -26.59 1.29
C VAL A 315 -8.55 -25.80 0.04
N ILE A 316 -9.49 -26.32 -0.76
CA ILE A 316 -10.06 -25.62 -1.91
C ILE A 316 -10.90 -24.42 -1.46
N ASP A 317 -11.73 -24.56 -0.42
CA ASP A 317 -12.54 -23.47 0.12
C ASP A 317 -11.70 -22.32 0.68
N MET A 318 -10.57 -22.63 1.33
CA MET A 318 -9.61 -21.61 1.73
C MET A 318 -9.06 -20.83 0.53
N ALA A 319 -8.82 -21.49 -0.60
CA ALA A 319 -8.40 -20.82 -1.84
C ALA A 319 -9.56 -20.03 -2.49
N ARG A 320 -10.79 -20.57 -2.47
CA ARG A 320 -12.01 -19.90 -2.96
C ARG A 320 -12.26 -18.57 -2.24
N ARG A 321 -12.03 -18.50 -0.93
CA ARG A 321 -12.17 -17.27 -0.12
C ARG A 321 -11.24 -16.13 -0.52
N SER A 322 -10.13 -16.41 -1.19
CA SER A 322 -9.19 -15.37 -1.67
C SER A 322 -9.74 -14.55 -2.84
N ARG A 323 -10.81 -15.02 -3.52
CA ARG A 323 -11.42 -14.36 -4.69
C ARG A 323 -10.41 -13.97 -5.79
N GLY A 324 -9.32 -14.72 -5.91
CA GLY A 324 -8.26 -14.46 -6.89
C GLY A 324 -7.29 -13.34 -6.52
N GLN A 325 -7.33 -12.80 -5.31
CA GLN A 325 -6.27 -11.91 -4.82
C GLN A 325 -5.02 -12.72 -4.48
N PHE A 326 -3.86 -12.28 -4.98
CA PHE A 326 -2.56 -12.96 -4.81
C PHE A 326 -2.56 -14.41 -5.32
N ARG A 327 -3.07 -14.63 -6.55
CA ARG A 327 -3.20 -15.96 -7.18
C ARG A 327 -1.97 -16.84 -7.01
N ASP A 328 -0.77 -16.32 -7.28
CA ASP A 328 0.47 -17.10 -7.23
C ASP A 328 0.76 -17.66 -5.83
N GLU A 329 0.58 -16.84 -4.79
CA GLU A 329 0.84 -17.26 -3.41
C GLU A 329 -0.24 -18.24 -2.92
N VAL A 330 -1.50 -18.01 -3.31
CA VAL A 330 -2.62 -18.89 -2.97
C VAL A 330 -2.49 -20.24 -3.67
N LEU A 331 -2.16 -20.28 -4.96
CA LEU A 331 -1.95 -21.50 -5.73
C LEU A 331 -0.75 -22.29 -5.23
N TYR A 332 0.34 -21.61 -4.84
CA TYR A 332 1.48 -22.26 -4.20
C TYR A 332 1.09 -22.95 -2.89
N LYS A 333 0.39 -22.22 -2.00
CA LYS A 333 -0.11 -22.77 -0.73
C LYS A 333 -1.10 -23.90 -0.94
N LEU A 334 -1.97 -23.78 -1.95
CA LEU A 334 -2.94 -24.82 -2.34
C LEU A 334 -2.19 -26.09 -2.75
N ARG A 335 -1.20 -25.98 -3.64
CA ARG A 335 -0.38 -27.11 -4.10
C ARG A 335 0.35 -27.80 -2.95
N GLU A 336 0.99 -27.04 -2.07
CA GLU A 336 1.73 -27.59 -0.94
C GLU A 336 0.80 -28.33 0.03
N ARG A 337 -0.34 -27.72 0.38
CA ARG A 337 -1.32 -28.32 1.29
C ARG A 337 -1.99 -29.54 0.69
N SER A 338 -2.42 -29.48 -0.58
CA SER A 338 -3.00 -30.61 -1.30
C SER A 338 -2.03 -31.78 -1.40
N ALA A 339 -0.75 -31.53 -1.72
CA ALA A 339 0.27 -32.58 -1.73
C ALA A 339 0.49 -33.22 -0.35
N LYS A 340 0.45 -32.42 0.72
CA LYS A 340 0.59 -32.92 2.10
C LYS A 340 -0.60 -33.77 2.51
N VAL A 341 -1.82 -33.33 2.21
CA VAL A 341 -3.07 -34.07 2.49
C VAL A 341 -3.05 -35.40 1.73
N LEU A 342 -2.81 -35.37 0.42
CA LEU A 342 -2.76 -36.60 -0.39
C LEU A 342 -1.69 -37.58 0.13
N ARG A 343 -0.47 -37.13 0.42
CA ARG A 343 0.60 -38.00 0.97
C ARG A 343 0.21 -38.64 2.31
N LEU A 344 -0.38 -37.88 3.22
CA LEU A 344 -0.76 -38.37 4.55
C LEU A 344 -1.86 -39.42 4.46
N TYR A 345 -2.90 -39.17 3.65
CA TYR A 345 -4.02 -40.08 3.52
C TYR A 345 -3.71 -41.30 2.64
N THR A 346 -2.85 -41.18 1.62
CA THR A 346 -2.31 -42.36 0.90
C THR A 346 -1.50 -43.25 1.84
N ALA A 347 -0.70 -42.69 2.74
CA ALA A 347 0.04 -43.47 3.73
C ALA A 347 -0.89 -44.13 4.77
N LYS A 348 -1.91 -43.41 5.25
CA LYS A 348 -2.93 -43.94 6.17
C LYS A 348 -3.71 -45.09 5.50
N LEU A 349 -4.15 -44.90 4.26
CA LEU A 349 -4.88 -45.93 3.51
C LEU A 349 -4.02 -47.17 3.24
N ARG A 350 -2.72 -47.02 2.92
CA ARG A 350 -1.77 -48.15 2.82
C ARG A 350 -1.58 -48.91 4.12
N SER A 351 -1.65 -48.22 5.26
CA SER A 351 -1.51 -48.89 6.56
C SER A 351 -2.74 -49.74 6.92
N VAL A 352 -3.93 -49.30 6.49
CA VAL A 352 -5.19 -50.03 6.67
C VAL A 352 -5.30 -51.17 5.66
N TRP A 353 -4.79 -50.98 4.44
CA TRP A 353 -4.81 -51.97 3.35
C TRP A 353 -3.76 -53.10 3.48
N ARG A 354 -3.13 -53.28 4.65
CA ARG A 354 -2.19 -54.40 4.86
C ARG A 354 -2.92 -55.67 5.23
N ARG A 355 -2.49 -56.77 4.61
CA ARG A 355 -2.91 -58.13 4.95
C ARG A 355 -2.54 -58.46 6.41
N SER A 356 -3.43 -59.13 7.13
CA SER A 356 -3.09 -59.71 8.43
C SER A 356 -2.19 -60.93 8.19
N ASP A 357 -0.92 -60.88 8.62
CA ASP A 357 0.05 -61.97 8.42
C ASP A 357 -0.16 -63.17 9.40
N ASP A 358 -1.16 -63.09 10.29
CA ASP A 358 -1.20 -63.90 11.52
C ASP A 358 -2.22 -65.07 11.55
N THR A 359 -2.90 -65.43 10.44
CA THR A 359 -3.84 -66.56 10.45
C THR A 359 -3.73 -67.47 9.22
N ASP A 360 -3.63 -68.78 9.45
CA ASP A 360 -3.70 -69.85 8.42
C ASP A 360 -5.03 -69.89 7.65
N ASP A 361 -6.04 -69.10 8.07
CA ASP A 361 -7.33 -68.91 7.39
C ASP A 361 -7.40 -67.52 6.73
N MET A 362 -7.83 -67.49 5.47
CA MET A 362 -8.07 -66.24 4.71
C MET A 362 -9.23 -65.44 5.32
N ASP A 363 -8.92 -64.31 5.95
CA ASP A 363 -9.91 -63.37 6.47
C ASP A 363 -10.85 -62.84 5.36
N SER A 364 -12.07 -62.45 5.75
CA SER A 364 -13.07 -61.91 4.81
C SER A 364 -12.58 -60.62 4.11
N HIS A 365 -11.70 -59.86 4.77
CA HIS A 365 -11.03 -58.69 4.21
C HIS A 365 -10.03 -59.05 3.10
N ASP A 366 -9.20 -60.08 3.31
CA ASP A 366 -8.26 -60.60 2.32
C ASP A 366 -8.95 -61.12 1.06
N GLN A 367 -10.11 -61.78 1.23
CA GLN A 367 -10.94 -62.25 0.11
C GLN A 367 -11.47 -61.08 -0.72
N CYS A 368 -11.98 -60.04 -0.07
CA CYS A 368 -12.47 -58.83 -0.75
C CYS A 368 -11.32 -58.04 -1.39
N MET A 369 -10.13 -58.00 -0.78
CA MET A 369 -8.94 -57.34 -1.31
C MET A 369 -8.43 -58.02 -2.59
N LEU A 370 -8.38 -59.36 -2.62
CA LEU A 370 -8.02 -60.13 -3.81
C LEU A 370 -9.03 -59.95 -4.94
N LEU A 371 -10.33 -59.94 -4.61
CA LEU A 371 -11.39 -59.73 -5.60
C LEU A 371 -11.39 -58.30 -6.15
N PHE A 372 -11.05 -57.30 -5.34
CA PHE A 372 -10.85 -55.93 -5.81
C PHE A 372 -9.70 -55.86 -6.84
N GLN A 373 -8.54 -56.46 -6.52
CA GLN A 373 -7.39 -56.50 -7.41
C GLN A 373 -7.67 -57.26 -8.72
N LEU A 374 -8.45 -58.34 -8.63
CA LEU A 374 -8.82 -59.16 -9.79
C LEU A 374 -9.85 -58.46 -10.69
N ASN A 375 -10.75 -57.67 -10.11
CA ASN A 375 -11.80 -56.94 -10.84
C ASN A 375 -11.26 -55.67 -11.51
N GLN A 376 -10.46 -54.88 -10.78
CA GLN A 376 -9.90 -53.63 -11.30
C GLN A 376 -8.67 -53.82 -12.19
N HIS A 377 -8.13 -55.05 -12.27
CA HIS A 377 -6.87 -55.37 -12.96
C HIS A 377 -5.68 -54.46 -12.55
N ALA A 378 -5.77 -53.82 -11.38
CA ALA A 378 -4.83 -52.83 -10.88
C ALA A 378 -4.74 -52.94 -9.36
N THR A 379 -3.56 -52.63 -8.81
CA THR A 379 -3.41 -52.55 -7.35
C THR A 379 -4.03 -51.26 -6.82
N LEU A 380 -4.45 -51.24 -5.55
CA LEU A 380 -4.92 -50.01 -4.92
C LEU A 380 -3.84 -48.91 -4.96
N ASP A 381 -2.56 -49.29 -4.90
CA ASP A 381 -1.44 -48.36 -5.03
C ASP A 381 -1.37 -47.70 -6.41
N ASP A 382 -1.68 -48.42 -7.49
CA ASP A 382 -1.73 -47.88 -8.85
C ASP A 382 -2.90 -46.90 -9.03
N LEU A 383 -4.06 -47.22 -8.42
CA LEU A 383 -5.23 -46.36 -8.42
C LEU A 383 -4.99 -45.07 -7.60
N LEU A 384 -4.37 -45.19 -6.43
CA LEU A 384 -4.03 -44.05 -5.58
C LEU A 384 -2.93 -43.17 -6.19
N ALA A 385 -1.95 -43.77 -6.88
CA ALA A 385 -0.95 -43.04 -7.64
C ALA A 385 -1.57 -42.29 -8.81
N THR A 386 -2.52 -42.91 -9.52
CA THR A 386 -3.27 -42.28 -10.62
C THR A 386 -4.12 -41.12 -10.11
N MET A 387 -4.89 -41.31 -9.03
CA MET A 387 -5.65 -40.25 -8.38
C MET A 387 -4.75 -39.07 -7.97
N THR A 388 -3.65 -39.36 -7.26
CA THR A 388 -2.72 -38.32 -6.81
C THR A 388 -2.13 -37.56 -7.99
N LYS A 389 -1.78 -38.26 -9.08
CA LYS A 389 -1.25 -37.65 -10.30
C LYS A 389 -2.29 -36.78 -10.99
N THR A 390 -3.54 -37.23 -11.12
CA THR A 390 -4.63 -36.49 -11.76
C THR A 390 -4.98 -35.23 -10.97
N ILE A 391 -5.13 -35.34 -9.65
CA ILE A 391 -5.42 -34.20 -8.78
C ILE A 391 -4.25 -33.20 -8.79
N MET A 392 -3.01 -33.66 -8.67
CA MET A 392 -1.84 -32.77 -8.73
C MET A 392 -1.63 -32.16 -10.12
N ALA A 393 -2.00 -32.86 -11.19
CA ALA A 393 -1.97 -32.34 -12.55
C ALA A 393 -3.04 -31.26 -12.75
N ALA A 394 -4.26 -31.44 -12.22
CA ALA A 394 -5.28 -30.40 -12.21
C ALA A 394 -4.78 -29.16 -11.44
N VAL A 395 -4.31 -29.34 -10.21
CA VAL A 395 -3.73 -28.24 -9.41
C VAL A 395 -2.54 -27.56 -10.09
N SER A 396 -1.71 -28.30 -10.85
CA SER A 396 -0.54 -27.74 -11.54
C SER A 396 -0.88 -27.09 -12.88
N LYS A 397 -1.87 -27.61 -13.62
CA LYS A 397 -2.40 -26.99 -14.84
C LYS A 397 -2.88 -25.57 -14.54
N GLU A 398 -3.52 -25.39 -13.38
CA GLU A 398 -3.97 -24.08 -12.90
C GLU A 398 -2.83 -23.12 -12.49
N VAL A 399 -1.63 -23.62 -12.22
CA VAL A 399 -0.42 -22.80 -11.95
C VAL A 399 0.23 -22.32 -13.24
N THR A 400 0.16 -23.12 -14.31
CA THR A 400 0.77 -22.78 -15.62
C THR A 400 -0.04 -21.76 -16.41
N THR A 401 -1.37 -21.83 -16.39
CA THR A 401 -2.27 -20.85 -17.07
C THR A 401 -2.09 -19.43 -16.54
N THR A 402 -1.77 -19.26 -15.25
CA THR A 402 -1.49 -17.94 -14.66
C THR A 402 -0.15 -17.36 -15.12
N THR A 403 0.87 -18.21 -15.35
CA THR A 403 2.21 -17.76 -15.75
C THR A 403 2.23 -17.23 -17.21
N GLU A 404 1.38 -17.75 -18.08
CA GLU A 404 1.25 -17.27 -19.47
C GLU A 404 0.42 -15.98 -19.57
N CYS A 405 -0.65 -15.82 -18.78
CA CYS A 405 -1.40 -14.57 -18.73
C CYS A 405 -0.55 -13.38 -18.23
N VAL A 406 0.30 -13.57 -17.21
CA VAL A 406 1.19 -12.51 -16.70
C VAL A 406 2.30 -12.14 -17.71
N LYS A 407 2.73 -13.06 -18.57
CA LYS A 407 3.67 -12.74 -19.65
C LYS A 407 3.03 -11.87 -20.72
N ASN A 408 1.78 -12.17 -21.10
CA ASN A 408 1.06 -11.39 -22.11
C ASN A 408 0.72 -9.97 -21.61
N ASP A 409 0.46 -9.78 -20.32
CA ASP A 409 0.16 -8.46 -19.74
C ASP A 409 1.43 -7.59 -19.59
N LYS A 410 2.61 -8.21 -19.46
CA LYS A 410 3.91 -7.50 -19.47
C LYS A 410 4.38 -7.12 -20.88
N THR A 411 4.02 -7.89 -21.91
CA THR A 411 4.35 -7.52 -23.30
C THR A 411 3.45 -6.43 -23.86
N THR A 412 2.16 -6.39 -23.51
CA THR A 412 1.24 -5.31 -23.93
C THR A 412 1.50 -3.98 -23.20
N GLY A 413 2.07 -4.03 -21.99
CA GLY A 413 2.53 -2.82 -21.27
C GLY A 413 3.80 -2.18 -21.85
N ASN A 414 4.64 -2.95 -22.56
CA ASN A 414 5.93 -2.47 -23.08
C ASN A 414 5.85 -1.91 -24.51
N GLU A 415 4.79 -2.22 -25.27
CA GLU A 415 4.62 -1.72 -26.65
C GLU A 415 3.99 -0.31 -26.73
N ARG A 416 3.52 0.28 -25.62
CA ARG A 416 3.02 1.66 -25.60
C ARG A 416 4.07 2.74 -25.36
N GLU A 417 5.34 2.40 -25.10
CA GLU A 417 6.41 3.39 -24.81
C GLU A 417 7.44 3.60 -25.94
N THR A 418 7.38 2.87 -27.07
CA THR A 418 8.44 2.96 -28.11
C THR A 418 7.97 3.51 -29.45
N GLY A 419 7.10 4.51 -29.44
CA GLY A 419 6.72 5.19 -30.67
C GLY A 419 6.38 6.64 -30.42
N TRP A 420 7.40 7.50 -30.31
CA TRP A 420 7.34 8.90 -30.77
C TRP A 420 8.75 9.51 -30.69
N LYS A 421 9.37 9.69 -31.86
CA LYS A 421 10.31 10.78 -32.24
C LYS A 421 10.79 10.52 -33.68
N PRO A 422 11.20 11.55 -34.44
CA PRO A 422 11.16 12.99 -34.17
C PRO A 422 9.90 13.70 -34.70
#